data_AF-A0A652NEB5-F1
#
_entry.id   AF-A0A652NEB5-F1
#
_cell.length_a   1.000
_cell.length_b   1.000
_cell.length_c   1.000
_cell.angle_alpha   90.00
_cell.angle_beta   90.00
_cell.angle_gamma   90.00
#
_symmetry.space_group_name_H-M   'P 1'
#
loop_
_entity.id
_entity.type
_entity.pdbx_description
1 polymer ?
#
loop_
_entity_poly.entity_id
_entity_poly.type
_entity_poly.pdbx_seq_one_letter_code
_entity_poly.pdbx_strand_id
1 'polypeptide(L)'
;MVTKIGIIGATGMAGSAVYQEAQAQGFDVTAIVRSHEKAQNVLGQEVKVLEKDAFSLTKEDLLQFDVIVNGFGTNPKLAYQHTDLAAHLIKLLRETNTPRIIFILGAGSLMLGSDNHLLLEDLKKLPDAASWVAIPDNQKRELDFLRNVDNVNWTGVSPGITFQPGEAKDVKLGQDYLLFDDQKESITNSGTMAKAIVSEISEPTFEKTRFTVINAS
;
A
#
# COMPACT_ATOMS: atom_id res chain seq x y z
N MET A 1 -15.49 -18.61 8.22
CA MET A 1 -15.95 -17.21 8.27
C MET A 1 -15.31 -16.48 7.11
N VAL A 2 -15.99 -15.54 6.47
CA VAL A 2 -15.42 -14.72 5.37
C VAL A 2 -14.49 -13.67 5.98
N THR A 3 -13.29 -13.50 5.44
CA THR A 3 -12.32 -12.48 5.90
C THR A 3 -12.83 -11.08 5.57
N LYS A 4 -12.84 -10.19 6.56
CA LYS A 4 -13.26 -8.79 6.44
C LYS A 4 -12.07 -7.87 6.19
N ILE A 5 -12.14 -7.09 5.13
CA ILE A 5 -11.05 -6.20 4.68
C ILE A 5 -11.52 -4.75 4.69
N GLY A 6 -10.83 -3.89 5.43
CA GLY A 6 -11.00 -2.44 5.37
C GLY A 6 -9.94 -1.81 4.48
N ILE A 7 -10.33 -1.04 3.45
CA ILE A 7 -9.37 -0.40 2.53
C ILE A 7 -9.41 1.12 2.70
N ILE A 8 -8.36 1.68 3.29
CA ILE A 8 -8.15 3.12 3.39
C ILE A 8 -7.69 3.64 2.03
N GLY A 9 -8.35 4.69 1.53
CA GLY A 9 -8.02 5.25 0.22
C GLY A 9 -8.54 4.41 -0.95
N ALA A 10 -9.63 3.66 -0.74
CA ALA A 10 -10.20 2.73 -1.72
C ALA A 10 -10.60 3.36 -3.07
N THR A 11 -10.75 4.68 -3.17
CA THR A 11 -11.07 5.38 -4.44
C THR A 11 -9.83 5.87 -5.21
N GLY A 12 -8.63 5.64 -4.69
CA GLY A 12 -7.38 5.89 -5.40
C GLY A 12 -7.00 4.70 -6.28
N MET A 13 -6.08 4.91 -7.23
CA MET A 13 -5.65 3.91 -8.22
C MET A 13 -5.32 2.53 -7.62
N ALA A 14 -4.51 2.49 -6.56
CA ALA A 14 -4.14 1.24 -5.91
C ALA A 14 -5.31 0.66 -5.09
N GLY A 15 -5.96 1.51 -4.30
CA GLY A 15 -7.06 1.10 -3.43
C GLY A 15 -8.25 0.53 -4.20
N SER A 16 -8.58 1.08 -5.37
CA SER A 16 -9.69 0.59 -6.19
C SER A 16 -9.35 -0.75 -6.83
N ALA A 17 -8.12 -0.94 -7.29
CA ALA A 17 -7.67 -2.23 -7.82
C ALA A 17 -7.69 -3.32 -6.73
N VAL A 18 -7.20 -3.01 -5.52
CA VAL A 18 -7.25 -3.94 -4.38
C VAL A 18 -8.70 -4.27 -4.00
N TYR A 19 -9.58 -3.27 -4.00
CA TYR A 19 -11.00 -3.48 -3.73
C TYR A 19 -11.63 -4.47 -4.71
N GLN A 20 -11.43 -4.27 -6.01
CA GLN A 20 -11.98 -5.14 -7.05
C GLN A 20 -11.43 -6.57 -6.97
N GLU A 21 -10.11 -6.71 -6.83
CA GLU A 21 -9.48 -8.04 -6.69
C GLU A 21 -9.98 -8.76 -5.43
N ALA A 22 -10.05 -8.07 -4.29
CA ALA A 22 -10.50 -8.66 -3.04
C ALA A 22 -11.97 -9.11 -3.10
N GLN A 23 -12.85 -8.31 -3.72
CA GLN A 23 -14.23 -8.71 -3.96
C GLN A 23 -14.34 -9.92 -4.89
N ALA A 24 -13.54 -9.96 -5.95
CA ALA A 24 -13.51 -11.09 -6.89
C ALA A 24 -13.09 -12.41 -6.21
N GLN A 25 -12.24 -12.35 -5.18
CA GLN A 25 -11.86 -13.50 -4.35
C GLN A 25 -12.88 -13.84 -3.24
N GLY A 26 -14.01 -13.13 -3.17
CA GLY A 26 -15.09 -13.42 -2.22
C GLY A 26 -14.89 -12.87 -0.80
N PHE A 27 -13.98 -11.90 -0.62
CA PHE A 27 -13.81 -11.22 0.67
C PHE A 27 -14.93 -10.23 0.96
N ASP A 28 -15.16 -9.97 2.26
CA ASP A 28 -16.08 -8.94 2.71
C ASP A 28 -15.32 -7.60 2.79
N VAL A 29 -15.42 -6.78 1.74
CA VAL A 29 -14.61 -5.57 1.58
C VAL A 29 -15.42 -4.31 1.91
N THR A 30 -14.86 -3.47 2.79
CA THR A 30 -15.40 -2.13 3.10
C THR A 30 -14.41 -1.06 2.65
N ALA A 31 -14.90 -0.12 1.84
CA ALA A 31 -14.17 1.07 1.42
C ALA A 31 -14.15 2.11 2.54
N ILE A 32 -12.97 2.50 3.01
CA ILE A 32 -12.77 3.58 3.99
C ILE A 32 -12.36 4.84 3.23
N VAL A 33 -13.28 5.78 3.11
CA VAL A 33 -13.18 6.94 2.20
C VAL A 33 -13.75 8.21 2.81
N ARG A 34 -13.43 9.36 2.22
CA ARG A 34 -13.95 10.68 2.64
C ARG A 34 -15.25 11.09 1.94
N SER A 35 -15.69 10.35 0.92
CA SER A 35 -16.87 10.67 0.13
C SER A 35 -17.51 9.36 -0.33
N HIS A 36 -18.71 9.08 0.18
CA HIS A 36 -19.50 7.91 -0.22
C HIS A 36 -19.89 7.98 -1.70
N GLU A 37 -20.33 9.14 -2.18
CA GLU A 37 -20.67 9.37 -3.58
C GLU A 37 -19.51 9.00 -4.52
N LYS A 38 -18.30 9.47 -4.20
CA LYS A 38 -17.11 9.10 -4.99
C LYS A 38 -16.85 7.60 -4.96
N ALA A 39 -17.06 6.93 -3.82
CA ALA A 39 -16.92 5.49 -3.74
C ALA A 39 -17.91 4.77 -4.65
N GLN A 40 -19.19 5.17 -4.68
CA GLN A 40 -20.18 4.57 -5.57
C GLN A 40 -19.80 4.74 -7.05
N ASN A 41 -19.30 5.93 -7.42
CA ASN A 41 -18.88 6.23 -8.78
C ASN A 41 -17.65 5.41 -9.23
N VAL A 42 -16.72 5.12 -8.32
CA VAL A 42 -15.45 4.43 -8.65
C VAL A 42 -15.53 2.92 -8.45
N LEU A 43 -16.27 2.46 -7.43
CA LEU A 43 -16.26 1.07 -6.94
C LEU A 43 -17.56 0.33 -7.19
N GLY A 44 -18.62 1.02 -7.62
CA GLY A 44 -19.94 0.46 -7.88
C GLY A 44 -20.97 0.85 -6.81
N GLN A 45 -22.25 0.80 -7.19
CA GLN A 45 -23.36 1.31 -6.37
C GLN A 45 -23.57 0.54 -5.06
N GLU A 46 -23.16 -0.73 -5.01
CA GLU A 46 -23.33 -1.62 -3.85
C GLU A 46 -22.11 -1.61 -2.91
N VAL A 47 -21.19 -0.67 -3.10
CA VAL A 47 -20.00 -0.54 -2.24
C VAL A 47 -20.37 -0.35 -0.77
N LYS A 48 -19.80 -1.20 0.11
CA LYS A 48 -19.84 -0.98 1.55
C LYS A 48 -18.87 0.13 1.90
N VAL A 49 -19.34 1.16 2.59
CA VAL A 49 -18.56 2.36 2.88
C VAL A 49 -18.52 2.63 4.38
N LEU A 50 -17.31 2.82 4.89
CA LEU A 50 -17.05 3.58 6.11
C LEU A 50 -16.61 4.98 5.70
N GLU A 51 -17.53 5.95 5.72
CA GLU A 51 -17.25 7.32 5.30
C GLU A 51 -16.59 8.09 6.46
N LYS A 52 -15.25 8.08 6.48
CA LYS A 52 -14.45 8.71 7.51
C LYS A 52 -13.08 9.12 6.98
N ASP A 53 -12.56 10.23 7.46
CA ASP A 53 -11.16 10.60 7.22
C ASP A 53 -10.23 9.63 7.94
N ALA A 54 -9.15 9.23 7.27
CA ALA A 54 -8.21 8.22 7.78
C ALA A 54 -7.54 8.65 9.11
N PHE A 55 -7.29 9.95 9.29
CA PHE A 55 -6.74 10.50 10.54
C PHE A 55 -7.77 10.57 11.67
N SER A 56 -9.06 10.38 11.36
CA SER A 56 -10.16 10.37 12.33
C SER A 56 -10.59 8.95 12.72
N LEU A 57 -10.02 7.90 12.12
CA LEU A 57 -10.31 6.51 12.48
C LEU A 57 -9.98 6.25 13.95
N THR A 58 -10.81 5.44 14.61
CA THR A 58 -10.60 4.97 15.98
C THR A 58 -10.21 3.50 15.99
N LYS A 59 -9.86 2.98 17.17
CA LYS A 59 -9.53 1.56 17.33
C LYS A 59 -10.73 0.67 17.00
N GLU A 60 -11.93 1.07 17.43
CA GLU A 60 -13.18 0.35 17.21
C GLU A 60 -13.52 0.27 15.71
N ASP A 61 -13.27 1.34 14.95
CA ASP A 61 -13.45 1.35 13.51
C ASP A 61 -12.57 0.28 12.83
N LEU A 62 -11.37 0.01 13.35
CA LEU A 62 -10.42 -0.94 12.77
C LEU A 62 -10.65 -2.38 13.25
N LEU A 63 -11.05 -2.58 14.50
CA LEU A 63 -11.22 -3.91 15.13
C LEU A 63 -12.36 -4.76 14.55
N GLN A 64 -13.22 -4.18 13.73
CA GLN A 64 -14.26 -4.93 13.01
C GLN A 64 -13.73 -5.71 11.79
N PHE A 65 -12.47 -5.46 11.41
CA PHE A 65 -11.82 -6.07 10.25
C PHE A 65 -10.78 -7.11 10.67
N ASP A 66 -10.50 -8.06 9.78
CA ASP A 66 -9.38 -9.00 9.92
C ASP A 66 -8.10 -8.44 9.30
N VAL A 67 -8.24 -7.65 8.21
CA VAL A 67 -7.14 -6.97 7.53
C VAL A 67 -7.50 -5.54 7.19
N ILE A 68 -6.54 -4.63 7.37
CA ILE A 68 -6.59 -3.26 6.86
C ILE A 68 -5.56 -3.11 5.74
N VAL A 69 -5.96 -2.55 4.60
CA VAL A 69 -5.05 -2.11 3.54
C VAL A 69 -5.00 -0.59 3.53
N ASN A 70 -3.83 -0.03 3.78
CA ASN A 70 -3.56 1.40 3.67
C ASN A 70 -3.07 1.73 2.25
N GLY A 71 -4.02 2.15 1.39
CA GLY A 71 -3.77 2.70 0.06
C GLY A 71 -3.81 4.23 0.03
N PHE A 72 -3.51 4.90 1.15
CA PHE A 72 -3.50 6.35 1.25
C PHE A 72 -2.49 6.98 0.28
N GLY A 73 -2.95 7.99 -0.45
CA GLY A 73 -2.12 8.84 -1.29
C GLY A 73 -2.38 10.31 -0.99
N THR A 74 -1.34 11.14 -1.11
CA THR A 74 -1.41 12.57 -0.87
C THR A 74 -0.61 13.36 -1.90
N ASN A 75 -0.78 14.68 -1.92
CA ASN A 75 0.00 15.57 -2.78
C ASN A 75 1.40 15.80 -2.16
N PRO A 76 2.47 15.98 -2.97
CA PRO A 76 3.83 16.24 -2.50
C PRO A 76 3.97 17.28 -1.38
N LYS A 77 3.16 18.34 -1.35
CA LYS A 77 3.22 19.36 -0.26
C LYS A 77 2.79 18.82 1.12
N LEU A 78 2.06 17.71 1.15
CA LEU A 78 1.56 17.04 2.35
C LEU A 78 2.20 15.66 2.52
N ALA A 79 3.32 15.37 1.85
CA ALA A 79 3.94 14.04 1.85
C ALA A 79 4.26 13.49 3.25
N TYR A 80 4.48 14.36 4.24
CA TYR A 80 4.67 13.98 5.64
C TYR A 80 3.49 13.17 6.21
N GLN A 81 2.28 13.33 5.65
CA GLN A 81 1.07 12.60 6.05
C GLN A 81 1.18 11.09 5.88
N HIS A 82 2.09 10.58 5.04
CA HIS A 82 2.38 9.14 4.99
C HIS A 82 2.88 8.63 6.35
N THR A 83 3.87 9.30 6.93
CA THR A 83 4.42 8.94 8.24
C THR A 83 3.40 9.19 9.35
N ASP A 84 2.70 10.33 9.34
CA ASP A 84 1.72 10.66 10.38
C ASP A 84 0.56 9.67 10.41
N LEU A 85 0.05 9.27 9.23
CA LEU A 85 -1.02 8.30 9.16
C LEU A 85 -0.55 6.92 9.61
N ALA A 86 0.64 6.48 9.20
CA ALA A 86 1.21 5.23 9.68
C ALA A 86 1.35 5.22 11.21
N ALA A 87 1.86 6.31 11.81
CA ALA A 87 1.97 6.44 13.26
C ALA A 87 0.61 6.38 13.96
N HIS A 88 -0.41 7.05 13.40
CA HIS A 88 -1.78 7.00 13.90
C HIS A 88 -2.35 5.58 13.87
N LEU A 89 -2.30 4.91 12.72
CA LEU A 89 -2.85 3.56 12.54
C LEU A 89 -2.13 2.54 13.42
N ILE A 90 -0.79 2.59 13.48
CA ILE A 90 -0.01 1.72 14.36
C ILE A 90 -0.40 1.94 15.82
N LYS A 91 -0.54 3.20 16.28
CA LYS A 91 -0.96 3.50 17.65
C LYS A 91 -2.29 2.83 18.01
N LEU A 92 -3.27 2.86 17.11
CA LEU A 92 -4.59 2.25 17.34
C LEU A 92 -4.53 0.72 17.44
N LEU A 93 -3.61 0.10 16.70
CA LEU A 93 -3.47 -1.35 16.58
C LEU A 93 -2.45 -1.96 17.55
N ARG A 94 -1.77 -1.15 18.38
CA ARG A 94 -0.95 -1.72 19.45
C ARG A 94 -1.80 -2.54 20.42
N GLU A 95 -1.20 -3.62 20.91
CA GLU A 95 -1.82 -4.56 21.86
C GLU A 95 -3.05 -5.27 21.28
N THR A 96 -3.11 -5.40 19.95
CA THR A 96 -4.11 -6.22 19.27
C THR A 96 -3.42 -7.30 18.43
N ASN A 97 -4.08 -8.44 18.29
CA ASN A 97 -3.62 -9.51 17.40
C ASN A 97 -4.23 -9.40 15.99
N THR A 98 -5.29 -8.59 15.86
CA THR A 98 -6.07 -8.34 14.66
C THR A 98 -6.61 -6.90 14.73
N PRO A 99 -6.77 -6.20 13.59
CA PRO A 99 -6.42 -6.63 12.23
C PRO A 99 -4.92 -6.65 11.96
N ARG A 100 -4.51 -7.44 10.96
CA ARG A 100 -3.24 -7.22 10.24
C ARG A 100 -3.34 -5.94 9.42
N ILE A 101 -2.25 -5.18 9.27
CA ILE A 101 -2.25 -3.95 8.46
C ILE A 101 -1.21 -3.99 7.34
N ILE A 102 -1.63 -3.76 6.10
CA ILE A 102 -0.79 -3.75 4.91
C ILE A 102 -0.64 -2.31 4.43
N PHE A 103 0.59 -1.84 4.24
CA PHE A 103 0.92 -0.51 3.76
C PHE A 103 1.39 -0.57 2.30
N ILE A 104 0.73 0.17 1.41
CA ILE A 104 1.24 0.40 0.06
C ILE A 104 2.26 1.55 0.12
N LEU A 105 3.53 1.19 -0.02
CA LEU A 105 4.67 2.08 0.10
C LEU A 105 5.15 2.57 -1.28
N GLY A 106 6.24 3.34 -1.28
CA GLY A 106 6.93 3.76 -2.50
C GLY A 106 8.12 2.87 -2.85
N ALA A 107 8.60 2.99 -4.09
CA ALA A 107 9.80 2.30 -4.58
C ALA A 107 11.12 2.93 -4.09
N GLY A 108 11.09 4.18 -3.61
CA GLY A 108 12.32 4.93 -3.29
C GLY A 108 13.23 4.30 -2.23
N SER A 109 12.69 3.43 -1.37
CA SER A 109 13.44 2.70 -0.35
C SER A 109 14.00 1.34 -0.82
N LEU A 110 13.84 0.99 -2.10
CA LEU A 110 14.47 -0.19 -2.69
C LEU A 110 15.94 0.09 -2.98
N MET A 111 16.79 -0.90 -2.71
CA MET A 111 18.22 -0.87 -3.01
C MET A 111 18.49 -1.21 -4.47
N LEU A 112 19.49 -0.58 -5.06
CA LEU A 112 20.00 -0.90 -6.39
C LEU A 112 21.54 -0.77 -6.46
N GLY A 113 22.11 -1.30 -7.53
CA GLY A 113 23.56 -1.22 -7.80
C GLY A 113 24.41 -2.16 -6.93
N SER A 114 25.71 -2.21 -7.21
CA SER A 114 26.67 -3.03 -6.43
C SER A 114 27.00 -2.41 -5.06
N ASP A 115 26.72 -1.13 -4.89
CA ASP A 115 26.92 -0.34 -3.67
C ASP A 115 25.65 -0.29 -2.79
N ASN A 116 24.56 -0.93 -3.20
CA ASN A 116 23.29 -1.04 -2.46
C ASN A 116 22.68 0.31 -2.05
N HIS A 117 22.92 1.36 -2.82
CA HIS A 117 22.31 2.67 -2.55
C HIS A 117 20.80 2.64 -2.81
N LEU A 118 20.05 3.60 -2.26
CA LEU A 118 18.60 3.65 -2.41
C LEU A 118 18.18 4.29 -3.73
N LEU A 119 17.12 3.79 -4.37
CA LEU A 119 16.52 4.41 -5.57
C LEU A 119 16.21 5.90 -5.35
N LEU A 120 15.81 6.27 -4.14
CA LEU A 120 15.57 7.65 -3.75
C LEU A 120 16.76 8.60 -4.02
N GLU A 121 18.00 8.11 -3.93
CA GLU A 121 19.19 8.93 -4.20
C GLU A 121 19.29 9.30 -5.67
N ASP A 122 18.92 8.40 -6.58
CA ASP A 122 18.86 8.68 -8.02
C ASP A 122 17.65 9.54 -8.38
N LEU A 123 16.50 9.27 -7.77
CA LEU A 123 15.29 10.10 -7.97
C LEU A 123 15.54 11.57 -7.58
N LYS A 124 16.33 11.84 -6.54
CA LYS A 124 16.70 13.21 -6.10
C LYS A 124 17.57 13.96 -7.12
N LYS A 125 18.24 13.25 -8.04
CA LYS A 125 19.12 13.85 -9.07
C LYS A 125 18.35 14.24 -10.34
N LEU A 126 17.08 13.84 -10.48
CA LEU A 126 16.29 14.14 -11.68
C LEU A 126 15.96 15.65 -11.79
N PRO A 127 15.95 16.24 -13.01
CA PRO A 127 15.77 17.68 -13.22
C PRO A 127 14.52 18.30 -12.56
N ASP A 128 13.45 17.52 -12.38
CA ASP A 128 12.17 18.00 -11.83
C ASP A 128 11.81 17.38 -10.48
N ALA A 129 12.77 16.71 -9.84
CA ALA A 129 12.57 15.94 -8.61
C ALA A 129 11.92 16.76 -7.49
N ALA A 130 12.29 18.04 -7.36
CA ALA A 130 11.81 18.90 -6.28
C ALA A 130 10.27 18.99 -6.18
N SER A 131 9.55 18.80 -7.30
CA SER A 131 8.09 18.88 -7.33
C SER A 131 7.37 17.63 -6.79
N TRP A 132 8.04 16.48 -6.72
CA TRP A 132 7.41 15.19 -6.39
C TRP A 132 8.22 14.29 -5.43
N VAL A 133 9.53 14.49 -5.30
CA VAL A 133 10.43 13.61 -4.52
C VAL A 133 10.12 13.56 -3.03
N ALA A 134 9.38 14.55 -2.51
CA ALA A 134 8.88 14.55 -1.15
C ALA A 134 8.04 13.29 -0.83
N ILE A 135 7.32 12.73 -1.80
CA ILE A 135 6.51 11.51 -1.61
C ILE A 135 7.40 10.28 -1.33
N PRO A 136 8.30 9.84 -2.23
CA PRO A 136 9.14 8.68 -1.94
C PRO A 136 10.09 8.90 -0.75
N ASP A 137 10.50 10.13 -0.48
CA ASP A 137 11.30 10.47 0.71
C ASP A 137 10.52 10.24 2.01
N ASN A 138 9.23 10.62 2.06
CA ASN A 138 8.39 10.37 3.23
C ASN A 138 7.89 8.92 3.33
N GLN A 139 7.63 8.22 2.22
CA GLN A 139 7.32 6.79 2.25
C GLN A 139 8.52 5.94 2.66
N LYS A 140 9.75 6.42 2.41
CA LYS A 140 10.96 5.83 3.01
C LYS A 140 10.98 6.01 4.53
N ARG A 141 10.64 7.20 5.03
CA ARG A 141 10.51 7.45 6.49
C ARG A 141 9.39 6.62 7.12
N GLU A 142 8.28 6.44 6.41
CA GLU A 142 7.19 5.55 6.80
C GLU A 142 7.69 4.11 6.98
N LEU A 143 8.43 3.57 6.01
CA LEU A 143 9.04 2.24 6.15
C LEU A 143 10.04 2.15 7.30
N ASP A 144 10.89 3.16 7.49
CA ASP A 144 11.83 3.20 8.61
C ASP A 144 11.11 3.21 9.96
N PHE A 145 10.00 3.96 10.07
CA PHE A 145 9.13 3.92 11.24
C PHE A 145 8.56 2.52 11.48
N LEU A 146 7.98 1.89 10.44
CA LEU A 146 7.38 0.56 10.53
C LEU A 146 8.41 -0.51 10.95
N ARG A 147 9.65 -0.44 10.48
CA ARG A 147 10.74 -1.35 10.87
C ARG A 147 11.06 -1.33 12.37
N ASN A 148 10.67 -0.26 13.08
CA ASN A 148 10.81 -0.15 14.54
C ASN A 148 9.55 -0.59 15.31
N VAL A 149 8.54 -1.15 14.63
CA VAL A 149 7.30 -1.66 15.22
C VAL A 149 7.33 -3.18 15.27
N ASP A 150 7.40 -3.74 16.47
CA ASP A 150 7.53 -5.18 16.74
C ASP A 150 6.22 -5.84 17.21
N ASN A 151 5.29 -5.03 17.73
CA ASN A 151 4.07 -5.46 18.42
C ASN A 151 2.77 -5.17 17.63
N VAL A 152 2.87 -4.93 16.32
CA VAL A 152 1.73 -4.85 15.39
C VAL A 152 2.08 -5.70 14.17
N ASN A 153 1.15 -6.53 13.69
CA ASN A 153 1.34 -7.31 12.48
C ASN A 153 1.18 -6.44 11.24
N TRP A 154 2.25 -5.76 10.84
CA TRP A 154 2.29 -4.92 9.66
C TRP A 154 3.00 -5.59 8.49
N THR A 155 2.67 -5.19 7.27
CA THR A 155 3.38 -5.58 6.05
C THR A 155 3.51 -4.39 5.13
N GLY A 156 4.71 -4.15 4.59
CA GLY A 156 4.93 -3.14 3.56
C GLY A 156 4.95 -3.76 2.17
N VAL A 157 4.40 -3.08 1.18
CA VAL A 157 4.50 -3.49 -0.23
C VAL A 157 4.98 -2.32 -1.07
N SER A 158 6.16 -2.45 -1.69
CA SER A 158 6.70 -1.44 -2.62
C SER A 158 6.47 -1.86 -4.07
N PRO A 159 5.98 -0.96 -4.95
CA PRO A 159 5.99 -1.21 -6.40
C PRO A 159 7.42 -1.11 -6.97
N GLY A 160 7.57 -1.39 -8.26
CA GLY A 160 8.73 -1.01 -9.06
C GLY A 160 8.80 0.50 -9.30
N ILE A 161 9.77 0.93 -10.11
CA ILE A 161 10.02 2.35 -10.41
C ILE A 161 8.74 3.04 -10.92
N THR A 162 8.07 2.41 -11.89
CA THR A 162 6.82 2.92 -12.46
C THR A 162 5.64 2.18 -11.85
N PHE A 163 4.79 2.90 -11.12
CA PHE A 163 3.51 2.37 -10.64
C PHE A 163 2.36 3.04 -11.40
N GLN A 164 1.64 2.28 -12.21
CA GLN A 164 0.68 2.82 -13.17
C GLN A 164 -0.68 2.08 -13.15
N PRO A 165 -1.76 2.71 -13.65
CA PRO A 165 -3.02 2.01 -13.86
C PRO A 165 -2.84 0.89 -14.89
N GLY A 166 -3.45 -0.26 -14.65
CA GLY A 166 -3.48 -1.34 -15.62
C GLY A 166 -3.96 -2.66 -15.04
N GLU A 167 -4.31 -3.56 -15.94
CA GLU A 167 -4.68 -4.95 -15.63
C GLU A 167 -3.56 -5.70 -14.91
N ALA A 168 -3.94 -6.70 -14.13
CA ALA A 168 -2.99 -7.60 -13.49
C ALA A 168 -2.19 -8.37 -14.54
N LYS A 169 -0.87 -8.39 -14.37
CA LYS A 169 0.04 -9.32 -15.05
C LYS A 169 0.45 -10.43 -14.09
N ASP A 170 1.30 -11.32 -14.57
CA ASP A 170 2.02 -12.22 -13.68
C ASP A 170 2.91 -11.44 -12.72
N VAL A 171 3.12 -12.01 -11.54
CA VAL A 171 3.70 -11.33 -10.40
C VAL A 171 5.13 -11.82 -10.20
N LYS A 172 6.09 -10.89 -10.15
CA LYS A 172 7.45 -11.16 -9.67
C LYS A 172 7.66 -10.47 -8.33
N LEU A 173 7.94 -11.28 -7.30
CA LEU A 173 8.16 -10.81 -5.93
C LEU A 173 9.64 -10.70 -5.61
N GLY A 174 9.95 -9.83 -4.65
CA GLY A 174 11.25 -9.66 -4.04
C GLY A 174 11.11 -9.04 -2.66
N GLN A 175 12.22 -8.64 -2.05
CA GLN A 175 12.21 -7.99 -0.75
C GLN A 175 12.72 -6.55 -0.87
N ASP A 176 14.00 -6.33 -0.56
CA ASP A 176 14.53 -4.97 -0.44
C ASP A 176 15.27 -4.44 -1.67
N TYR A 177 15.45 -5.28 -2.69
CA TYR A 177 16.13 -4.89 -3.93
C TYR A 177 15.13 -4.54 -5.02
N LEU A 178 15.49 -3.52 -5.81
CA LEU A 178 14.74 -3.12 -6.98
C LEU A 178 14.71 -4.26 -8.00
N LEU A 179 13.51 -4.58 -8.48
CA LEU A 179 13.31 -5.65 -9.44
C LEU A 179 13.21 -5.10 -10.87
N PHE A 180 13.67 -5.91 -11.80
CA PHE A 180 13.51 -5.72 -13.24
C PHE A 180 12.97 -7.00 -13.86
N ASP A 181 12.14 -6.87 -14.89
CA ASP A 181 11.70 -7.96 -15.74
C ASP A 181 12.76 -8.31 -16.81
N ASP A 182 12.46 -9.25 -17.71
CA ASP A 182 13.41 -9.69 -18.74
C ASP A 182 13.66 -8.60 -19.80
N GLN A 183 12.80 -7.59 -19.89
CA GLN A 183 12.93 -6.41 -20.74
C GLN A 183 13.67 -5.26 -20.04
N LYS A 184 14.13 -5.48 -18.79
CA LYS A 184 14.79 -4.50 -17.92
C LYS A 184 13.86 -3.34 -17.53
N GLU A 185 12.56 -3.58 -17.49
CA GLU A 185 11.57 -2.63 -16.98
C GLU A 185 11.26 -2.94 -15.50
N SER A 186 11.03 -1.88 -14.73
CA SER A 186 10.60 -1.97 -13.34
C SER A 186 9.22 -1.33 -13.22
N ILE A 187 8.20 -2.08 -13.63
CA ILE A 187 6.83 -1.60 -13.75
C ILE A 187 5.92 -2.46 -12.88
N THR A 188 5.03 -1.82 -12.13
CA THR A 188 3.93 -2.47 -11.44
C THR A 188 2.64 -1.87 -11.96
N ASN A 189 1.74 -2.72 -12.45
CA ASN A 189 0.37 -2.30 -12.71
C ASN A 189 -0.45 -2.31 -11.41
N SER A 190 -1.49 -1.47 -11.31
CA SER A 190 -2.42 -1.46 -10.19
C SER A 190 -3.06 -2.84 -9.94
N GLY A 191 -3.43 -3.57 -11.01
CA GLY A 191 -3.93 -4.94 -10.88
C GLY A 191 -2.88 -5.94 -10.36
N THR A 192 -1.62 -5.79 -10.77
CA THR A 192 -0.51 -6.66 -10.28
C THR A 192 -0.25 -6.42 -8.79
N MET A 193 -0.26 -5.16 -8.36
CA MET A 193 -0.20 -4.78 -6.94
C MET A 193 -1.38 -5.40 -6.17
N ALA A 194 -2.60 -5.29 -6.71
CA ALA A 194 -3.80 -5.84 -6.10
C ALA A 194 -3.71 -7.37 -5.93
N LYS A 195 -3.33 -8.09 -6.99
CA LYS A 195 -3.13 -9.54 -6.97
C LYS A 195 -2.12 -9.96 -5.91
N ALA A 196 -1.00 -9.24 -5.78
CA ALA A 196 0.02 -9.54 -4.78
C ALA A 196 -0.46 -9.27 -3.34
N ILE A 197 -1.14 -8.14 -3.09
CA ILE A 197 -1.72 -7.83 -1.78
C ILE A 197 -2.78 -8.87 -1.40
N VAL A 198 -3.68 -9.21 -2.31
CA VAL A 198 -4.77 -10.14 -2.05
C VAL A 198 -4.25 -11.58 -1.84
N SER A 199 -3.21 -11.98 -2.59
CA SER A 199 -2.52 -13.25 -2.32
C SER A 199 -1.91 -13.28 -0.92
N GLU A 200 -1.26 -12.19 -0.50
CA GLU A 200 -0.66 -12.07 0.83
C GLU A 200 -1.70 -12.00 1.97
N ILE A 201 -2.94 -11.57 1.68
CA ILE A 201 -4.06 -11.64 2.62
C ILE A 201 -4.53 -13.09 2.80
N SER A 202 -4.66 -13.84 1.71
CA SER A 202 -5.09 -15.23 1.71
C SER A 202 -4.06 -16.18 2.32
N GLU A 203 -2.79 -15.99 1.96
CA GLU A 203 -1.66 -16.83 2.36
C GLU A 203 -0.53 -15.94 2.91
N PRO A 204 -0.60 -15.54 4.20
CA PRO A 204 0.39 -14.67 4.82
C PRO A 204 1.81 -15.27 4.77
N THR A 205 2.76 -14.53 4.18
CA THR A 205 4.20 -14.89 4.15
C THR A 205 5.12 -13.77 4.64
N PHE A 206 4.65 -12.51 4.67
CA PHE A 206 5.46 -11.33 4.99
C PHE A 206 5.01 -10.65 6.28
N GLU A 207 5.37 -11.19 7.44
CA GLU A 207 5.07 -10.56 8.73
C GLU A 207 6.14 -9.55 9.15
N LYS A 208 5.72 -8.34 9.54
CA LYS A 208 6.59 -7.27 10.08
C LYS A 208 7.79 -6.97 9.18
N THR A 209 7.56 -7.03 7.87
CA THR A 209 8.57 -6.82 6.84
C THR A 209 7.97 -6.16 5.61
N ARG A 210 8.84 -5.75 4.68
CA ARG A 210 8.46 -5.24 3.37
C ARG A 210 8.80 -6.28 2.30
N PHE A 211 7.90 -6.46 1.34
CA PHE A 211 8.21 -7.07 0.06
C PHE A 211 8.00 -6.08 -1.10
N THR A 212 8.48 -6.44 -2.28
CA THR A 212 8.26 -5.65 -3.50
C THR A 212 7.68 -6.52 -4.60
N VAL A 213 6.92 -5.88 -5.49
CA VAL A 213 6.24 -6.54 -6.61
C VAL A 213 6.42 -5.74 -7.89
N ILE A 214 6.74 -6.43 -8.98
CA ILE A 214 6.64 -5.91 -10.34
C ILE A 214 5.82 -6.88 -11.21
N ASN A 215 5.44 -6.40 -12.39
CA ASN A 215 4.97 -7.24 -13.48
C ASN A 215 6.10 -8.22 -13.87
N ALA A 216 5.78 -9.50 -13.99
CA ALA A 216 6.61 -10.46 -14.71
C ALA A 216 6.46 -10.27 -16.23
N SER A 217 7.45 -10.75 -16.97
CA SER A 217 7.46 -10.78 -18.44
C SER A 217 6.42 -11.72 -19.02
#